data_AF-A0A4W3HKI7-F1
#
_entry.id   AF-A0A4W3HKI7-F1
#
_cell.length_a   1.000
_cell.length_b   1.000
_cell.length_c   1.000
_cell.angle_alpha   90.00
_cell.angle_beta   90.00
_cell.angle_gamma   90.00
#
_symmetry.space_group_name_H-M   'P 1'
#
loop_
_entity.id
_entity.type
_entity.pdbx_description
1 polymer ?
#
loop_
_entity_poly.entity_id
_entity_poly.type
_entity_poly.pdbx_seq_one_letter_code
_entity_poly.pdbx_strand_id
1 'polypeptide(L)'
;MPKKIKLAQGVENADHPSPIVASNESSTAVAAGTTKPFHNELAEQKPHNKASPEPSSLPPEQPVKSSEEAVVCALAKLAQSCFDLLPVIRSHIFVGNIPSLPVLRDEEKQVISEFSENKELSEALLLAIQEKLKTERLTLDINYLHALCRVYTAICRQQGDLERARILCFDILREDFPDSDKLILFITSVWKNIFSMRGPLNKAMQVVARQRAKDDVLQCLTVYLDWQKNPPLNASQLVSSFLVAMQRSPTIKFQAHEELGTDFNSVMWELIFAIDLLCSQQPWCLTHDNVISKELWPLMDKWVKRRKGKAYVLHIQDVTVGAVLRLIGKCIWLKIALPLLLPQITLIISTYTHAEGVPWSVQIAAAQAVYELAPSNLEEALETLKGWKATAIEALPSSVSQYIKAVRSSDDSANLHRELVV
;
A
#
# COMPACT_ATOMS: atom_id res chain seq x y z
N MET A 1 -2.90 -41.97 60.34
CA MET A 1 -2.17 -41.04 61.24
C MET A 1 -1.57 -39.92 60.39
N PRO A 2 -1.50 -38.67 60.87
CA PRO A 2 -2.54 -37.74 61.35
C PRO A 2 -2.75 -36.60 60.31
N LYS A 3 -3.66 -35.62 60.36
CA LYS A 3 -4.84 -35.23 61.17
C LYS A 3 -5.61 -34.22 60.28
N LYS A 4 -6.94 -34.35 60.21
CA LYS A 4 -7.85 -33.24 59.88
C LYS A 4 -7.89 -32.29 61.07
N ILE A 5 -7.89 -30.97 60.83
CA ILE A 5 -8.56 -30.01 61.71
C ILE A 5 -9.35 -29.05 60.82
N LYS A 6 -10.65 -28.96 61.12
CA LYS A 6 -11.64 -28.03 60.61
C LYS A 6 -12.22 -27.34 61.84
N LEU A 7 -12.38 -26.02 61.80
CA LEU A 7 -13.39 -25.16 62.47
C LEU A 7 -12.81 -23.73 62.49
N ALA A 8 -13.53 -22.61 62.47
CA ALA A 8 -14.80 -22.13 61.91
C ALA A 8 -15.06 -20.77 62.59
N GLN A 9 -15.57 -19.80 61.81
CA GLN A 9 -16.45 -18.67 62.18
C GLN A 9 -15.94 -17.36 62.85
N GLY A 10 -16.59 -16.26 62.41
CA GLY A 10 -16.66 -14.90 63.00
C GLY A 10 -16.12 -13.82 62.05
N VAL A 11 -16.83 -13.31 61.03
CA VAL A 11 -17.98 -12.36 60.98
C VAL A 11 -17.62 -10.90 61.34
N GLU A 12 -17.84 -10.04 60.34
CA GLU A 12 -18.15 -8.60 60.33
C GLU A 12 -17.10 -7.55 60.77
N ASN A 13 -16.61 -6.79 59.78
CA ASN A 13 -16.93 -5.37 59.71
C ASN A 13 -16.96 -4.88 58.26
N ALA A 14 -17.99 -4.08 57.98
CA ALA A 14 -18.34 -3.49 56.71
C ALA A 14 -17.45 -2.28 56.38
N ASP A 15 -17.21 -2.04 55.08
CA ASP A 15 -17.40 -0.71 54.52
C ASP A 15 -17.55 -0.74 52.99
N HIS A 16 -18.37 0.19 52.52
CA HIS A 16 -19.11 0.23 51.25
C HIS A 16 -18.32 0.13 49.93
N PRO A 17 -18.95 -0.37 48.85
CA PRO A 17 -18.45 -0.23 47.48
C PRO A 17 -18.81 1.15 46.93
N SER A 18 -17.79 1.96 46.62
CA SER A 18 -17.97 3.19 45.83
C SER A 18 -18.03 2.88 44.33
N PRO A 19 -18.76 3.70 43.55
CA PRO A 19 -19.33 3.30 42.29
C PRO A 19 -18.34 3.38 41.13
N ILE A 20 -18.60 2.52 40.15
CA ILE A 20 -18.05 2.56 38.79
C ILE A 20 -18.40 3.92 38.19
N VAL A 21 -17.41 4.82 38.14
CA VAL A 21 -17.51 6.07 37.40
C VAL A 21 -17.40 5.74 35.91
N ALA A 22 -18.53 5.88 35.23
CA ALA A 22 -18.59 6.05 33.80
C ALA A 22 -17.82 7.32 33.42
N SER A 23 -16.67 7.16 32.77
CA SER A 23 -16.00 8.28 32.12
C SER A 23 -16.70 8.53 30.78
N ASN A 24 -17.61 9.50 30.80
CA ASN A 24 -18.11 10.19 29.62
C ASN A 24 -16.92 10.80 28.87
N GLU A 25 -16.53 10.22 27.73
CA GLU A 25 -15.71 10.94 26.76
C GLU A 25 -16.62 11.92 26.01
N SER A 26 -16.56 13.16 26.48
CA SER A 26 -17.10 14.33 25.80
C SER A 26 -16.56 14.40 24.38
N SER A 27 -17.48 14.48 23.42
CA SER A 27 -17.18 14.84 22.04
C SER A 27 -16.47 16.18 21.99
N THR A 28 -15.17 16.16 21.76
CA THR A 28 -14.44 17.33 21.25
C THR A 28 -14.30 17.12 19.76
N ALA A 29 -15.12 17.82 18.99
CA ALA A 29 -15.01 17.89 17.54
C ALA A 29 -13.58 18.31 17.18
N VAL A 30 -12.82 17.38 16.57
CA VAL A 30 -11.55 17.72 15.94
C VAL A 30 -11.90 18.53 14.71
N ALA A 31 -11.71 19.84 14.81
CA ALA A 31 -11.86 20.77 13.70
C ALA A 31 -11.05 20.25 12.50
N ALA A 32 -11.74 19.99 11.39
CA ALA A 32 -11.13 19.77 10.10
C ALA A 32 -10.24 20.99 9.80
N GLY A 33 -8.93 20.79 9.82
CA GLY A 33 -7.98 21.84 9.50
C GLY A 33 -8.21 22.33 8.08
N THR A 34 -8.72 23.55 7.96
CA THR A 34 -8.87 24.23 6.68
C THR A 34 -7.50 24.36 6.03
N THR A 35 -7.29 23.67 4.91
CA THR A 35 -6.09 23.77 4.08
C THR A 35 -6.03 25.17 3.47
N LYS A 36 -5.03 25.96 3.87
CA LYS A 36 -4.75 27.25 3.22
C LYS A 36 -4.07 27.01 1.86
N PRO A 37 -4.58 27.60 0.76
CA PRO A 37 -3.90 27.61 -0.54
C PRO A 37 -2.54 28.34 -0.46
N PHE A 38 -1.66 28.07 -1.42
CA PHE A 38 -0.26 28.52 -1.45
C PHE A 38 -0.03 30.00 -1.80
N HIS A 39 -1.05 30.86 -1.83
CA HIS A 39 -0.90 32.21 -2.39
C HIS A 39 -1.12 33.36 -1.39
N ASN A 40 -0.10 34.22 -1.30
CA ASN A 40 -0.11 35.68 -1.05
C ASN A 40 1.36 36.16 -1.19
N GLU A 41 1.76 37.32 -1.70
CA GLU A 41 1.15 38.58 -2.10
C GLU A 41 2.08 39.18 -3.17
N LEU A 42 1.57 39.66 -4.29
CA LEU A 42 2.20 40.78 -5.00
C LEU A 42 1.11 41.57 -5.74
N ALA A 43 0.86 42.77 -5.22
CA ALA A 43 0.03 43.77 -5.84
C ALA A 43 0.79 44.48 -6.98
N GLU A 44 0.00 45.21 -7.77
CA GLU A 44 0.36 46.14 -8.86
C GLU A 44 0.44 45.51 -10.26
N GLN A 45 -0.17 46.04 -11.33
CA GLN A 45 -1.06 47.17 -11.62
C GLN A 45 -1.62 46.90 -13.05
N LYS A 46 -2.90 47.15 -13.32
CA LYS A 46 -3.47 47.09 -14.69
C LYS A 46 -3.00 48.29 -15.52
N PRO A 47 -2.97 48.15 -16.86
CA PRO A 47 -3.85 49.01 -17.64
C PRO A 47 -4.63 48.31 -18.76
N HIS A 48 -5.81 48.88 -18.99
CA HIS A 48 -6.73 48.68 -20.10
C HIS A 48 -6.05 48.90 -21.46
N ASN A 49 -6.42 48.11 -22.48
CA ASN A 49 -6.91 48.65 -23.76
C ASN A 49 -7.67 47.59 -24.58
N LYS A 50 -8.82 48.02 -25.11
CA LYS A 50 -9.73 47.28 -26.01
C LYS A 50 -9.29 47.49 -27.46
N ALA A 51 -9.32 46.44 -28.27
CA ALA A 51 -9.74 46.50 -29.68
C ALA A 51 -10.04 45.08 -30.21
N SER A 52 -11.26 44.86 -30.71
CA SER A 52 -11.63 43.80 -31.69
C SER A 52 -11.70 44.44 -33.08
N PRO A 53 -11.54 43.70 -34.21
CA PRO A 53 -12.68 42.93 -34.80
C PRO A 53 -12.25 41.61 -35.49
N GLU A 54 -13.02 40.51 -35.34
CA GLU A 54 -14.01 39.91 -36.28
C GLU A 54 -13.51 38.62 -36.97
N PRO A 55 -14.43 37.72 -37.40
CA PRO A 55 -14.27 36.27 -37.21
C PRO A 55 -13.83 35.54 -38.49
N SER A 56 -13.08 34.46 -38.31
CA SER A 56 -12.90 33.45 -39.35
C SER A 56 -13.15 32.07 -38.74
N SER A 57 -14.26 31.50 -39.18
CA SER A 57 -14.77 30.17 -38.87
C SER A 57 -13.96 29.10 -39.60
N LEU A 58 -13.33 28.20 -38.84
CA LEU A 58 -12.89 26.87 -39.27
C LEU A 58 -13.30 25.85 -38.19
N PRO A 59 -13.57 24.57 -38.54
CA PRO A 59 -14.26 23.61 -37.68
C PRO A 59 -13.40 23.19 -36.48
N PRO A 60 -14.01 22.71 -35.38
CA PRO A 60 -13.27 22.33 -34.18
C PRO A 60 -12.51 21.02 -34.44
N GLU A 61 -11.24 21.12 -34.79
CA GLU A 61 -10.30 20.04 -34.53
C GLU A 61 -10.05 19.94 -33.01
N GLN A 62 -10.07 18.71 -32.52
CA GLN A 62 -10.16 18.34 -31.12
C GLN A 62 -8.96 18.85 -30.27
N PRO A 63 -9.17 19.21 -28.99
CA PRO A 63 -8.18 19.88 -28.14
C PRO A 63 -7.16 18.93 -27.47
N VAL A 64 -6.76 17.84 -28.11
CA VAL A 64 -5.92 16.80 -27.47
C VAL A 64 -4.44 17.20 -27.37
N LYS A 65 -3.96 18.14 -28.22
CA LYS A 65 -2.54 18.51 -28.29
C LYS A 65 -2.02 19.39 -27.14
N SER A 66 -2.86 20.14 -26.44
CA SER A 66 -2.39 21.11 -25.43
C SER A 66 -2.05 20.48 -24.08
N SER A 67 -2.73 19.39 -23.69
CA SER A 67 -2.53 18.75 -22.37
C SER A 67 -1.24 17.93 -22.31
N GLU A 68 -0.96 17.13 -23.34
CA GLU A 68 0.24 16.29 -23.40
C GLU A 68 1.51 17.15 -23.48
N GLU A 69 1.50 18.19 -24.32
CA GLU A 69 2.60 19.15 -24.42
C GLU A 69 2.87 19.84 -23.07
N ALA A 70 1.82 20.25 -22.35
CA ALA A 70 1.95 20.85 -21.02
C ALA A 70 2.61 19.90 -20.01
N VAL A 71 2.22 18.62 -20.00
CA VAL A 71 2.82 17.59 -19.13
C VAL A 71 4.30 17.38 -19.48
N VAL A 72 4.65 17.29 -20.77
CA VAL A 72 6.05 17.15 -21.20
C VAL A 72 6.88 18.37 -20.78
N CYS A 73 6.36 19.57 -20.97
CA CYS A 73 7.01 20.81 -20.51
C CYS A 73 7.20 20.83 -18.99
N ALA A 74 6.19 20.39 -18.23
CA ALA A 74 6.27 20.30 -16.77
C ALA A 74 7.37 19.33 -16.33
N LEU A 75 7.41 18.12 -16.89
CA LEU A 75 8.45 17.13 -16.58
C LEU A 75 9.85 17.64 -16.92
N ALA A 76 10.02 18.27 -18.08
CA ALA A 76 11.30 18.87 -18.48
C ALA A 76 11.75 19.97 -17.50
N LYS A 77 10.80 20.78 -17.02
CA LYS A 77 11.06 21.84 -16.02
C LYS A 77 11.40 21.27 -14.65
N LEU A 78 10.74 20.21 -14.22
CA LEU A 78 11.07 19.52 -12.97
C LEU A 78 12.46 18.89 -12.99
N ALA A 79 12.96 18.49 -14.16
CA ALA A 79 14.31 17.97 -14.33
C ALA A 79 15.39 19.07 -14.28
N GLN A 80 15.03 20.33 -14.52
CA GLN A 80 15.97 21.45 -14.46
C GLN A 80 16.43 21.71 -13.02
N SER A 81 17.70 22.07 -12.87
CA SER A 81 18.28 22.53 -11.60
C SER A 81 18.02 21.60 -10.40
N CYS A 82 17.98 20.28 -10.63
CA CYS A 82 17.72 19.34 -9.55
C CYS A 82 18.87 19.31 -8.52
N PHE A 83 18.55 19.56 -7.26
CA PHE A 83 19.49 19.43 -6.14
C PHE A 83 18.85 18.75 -4.92
N ASP A 84 19.72 18.28 -4.02
CA ASP A 84 19.34 17.61 -2.77
C ASP A 84 18.78 18.61 -1.75
N LEU A 85 17.54 18.39 -1.28
CA LEU A 85 16.88 19.22 -0.27
C LEU A 85 17.18 18.79 1.17
N LEU A 86 17.89 17.69 1.39
CA LEU A 86 18.22 17.23 2.74
C LEU A 86 18.94 18.30 3.58
N PRO A 87 19.95 19.05 3.07
CA PRO A 87 20.59 20.11 3.85
C PRO A 87 19.62 21.21 4.31
N VAL A 88 18.65 21.56 3.46
CA VAL A 88 17.63 22.58 3.77
C VAL A 88 16.70 22.08 4.88
N ILE A 89 16.22 20.84 4.75
CA ILE A 89 15.34 20.21 5.75
C ILE A 89 16.07 20.07 7.10
N ARG A 90 17.33 19.62 7.07
CA ARG A 90 18.16 19.46 8.27
C ARG A 90 18.37 20.81 8.97
N SER A 91 18.62 21.88 8.21
CA SER A 91 18.76 23.23 8.74
C SER A 91 17.50 23.70 9.47
N HIS A 92 16.31 23.51 8.89
CA HIS A 92 15.04 23.86 9.54
C HIS A 92 14.85 23.15 10.90
N ILE A 93 15.18 21.86 10.95
CA ILE A 93 15.10 21.08 12.19
C ILE A 93 16.11 21.56 13.22
N PHE A 94 17.34 21.86 12.80
CA PHE A 94 18.40 22.35 13.70
C PHE A 94 18.01 23.67 14.39
N VAL A 95 17.33 24.56 13.66
CA VAL A 95 16.82 25.84 14.21
C VAL A 95 15.53 25.65 15.02
N GLY A 96 15.04 24.41 15.17
CA GLY A 96 13.83 24.08 15.94
C GLY A 96 12.52 24.49 15.26
N ASN A 97 12.55 24.83 13.97
CA ASN A 97 11.39 25.32 13.23
C ASN A 97 10.99 24.31 12.15
N ILE A 98 10.12 23.36 12.49
CA ILE A 98 9.54 22.44 11.50
C ILE A 98 8.61 23.24 10.58
N PRO A 99 8.91 23.35 9.28
CA PRO A 99 8.11 24.15 8.37
C PRO A 99 6.66 23.69 8.33
N SER A 100 5.72 24.64 8.46
CA SER A 100 4.29 24.37 8.20
C SER A 100 3.99 24.23 6.71
N LEU A 101 4.82 24.86 5.87
CA LEU A 101 4.77 24.80 4.42
C LEU A 101 5.80 23.79 3.90
N PRO A 102 5.49 23.03 2.83
CA PRO A 102 6.45 22.18 2.14
C PRO A 102 7.72 22.91 1.74
N VAL A 103 8.86 22.24 1.92
CA VAL A 103 10.13 22.67 1.34
C VAL A 103 10.14 22.19 -0.11
N LEU A 104 9.98 23.13 -1.04
CA LEU A 104 9.91 22.88 -2.49
C LEU A 104 10.85 23.84 -3.22
N ARG A 105 11.38 23.39 -4.36
CA ARG A 105 12.13 24.25 -5.29
C ARG A 105 11.19 25.18 -6.05
N ASP A 106 11.75 26.20 -6.68
CA ASP A 106 10.93 27.19 -7.39
C ASP A 106 10.32 26.59 -8.67
N GLU A 107 11.04 25.72 -9.37
CA GLU A 107 10.51 24.97 -10.51
C GLU A 107 9.34 24.06 -10.08
N GLU A 108 9.48 23.42 -8.91
CA GLU A 108 8.43 22.56 -8.34
C GLU A 108 7.19 23.38 -8.00
N LYS A 109 7.35 24.51 -7.29
CA LYS A 109 6.24 25.42 -6.95
C LYS A 109 5.53 25.92 -8.20
N GLN A 110 6.28 26.28 -9.24
CA GLN A 110 5.72 26.80 -10.47
C GLN A 110 4.88 25.74 -11.19
N VAL A 111 5.43 24.52 -11.38
CA VAL A 111 4.67 23.39 -11.95
C VAL A 111 3.43 23.08 -11.11
N ILE A 112 3.56 23.05 -9.78
CA ILE A 112 2.42 22.83 -8.89
C ILE A 112 1.35 23.89 -9.14
N SER A 113 1.70 25.19 -9.17
CA SER A 113 0.74 26.27 -9.40
C SER A 113 0.05 26.19 -10.76
N GLU A 114 0.81 25.87 -11.83
CA GLU A 114 0.29 25.75 -13.20
C GLU A 114 -0.74 24.61 -13.33
N PHE A 115 -0.57 23.53 -12.56
CA PHE A 115 -1.43 22.35 -12.61
C PHE A 115 -2.51 22.33 -11.52
N SER A 116 -2.46 23.23 -10.54
CA SER A 116 -3.39 23.24 -9.39
C SER A 116 -4.83 23.60 -9.78
N GLU A 117 -5.00 24.43 -10.80
CA GLU A 117 -6.30 25.00 -11.15
C GLU A 117 -7.15 24.08 -12.03
N ASN A 118 -6.51 23.17 -12.77
CA ASN A 118 -7.19 22.27 -13.70
C ASN A 118 -7.04 20.81 -13.27
N LYS A 119 -8.16 20.22 -12.83
CA LYS A 119 -8.22 18.84 -12.34
C LYS A 119 -7.76 17.83 -13.41
N GLU A 120 -8.12 18.01 -14.68
CA GLU A 120 -7.74 17.09 -15.76
C GLU A 120 -6.24 17.13 -16.02
N LEU A 121 -5.66 18.34 -16.10
CA LEU A 121 -4.20 18.49 -16.26
C LEU A 121 -3.45 17.91 -15.06
N SER A 122 -3.94 18.16 -13.84
CA SER A 122 -3.34 17.60 -12.63
C SER A 122 -3.37 16.07 -12.61
N GLU A 123 -4.46 15.46 -13.09
CA GLU A 123 -4.55 14.01 -13.20
C GLU A 123 -3.59 13.47 -14.25
N ALA A 124 -3.52 14.12 -15.43
CA ALA A 124 -2.59 13.75 -16.49
C ALA A 124 -1.12 13.81 -16.02
N LEU A 125 -0.75 14.85 -15.27
CA LEU A 125 0.60 14.96 -14.71
C LEU A 125 0.86 13.89 -13.65
N LEU A 126 -0.09 13.62 -12.74
CA LEU A 126 0.07 12.57 -11.72
C LEU A 126 0.24 11.19 -12.37
N LEU A 127 -0.53 10.87 -13.41
CA LEU A 127 -0.39 9.63 -14.16
C LEU A 127 0.97 9.53 -14.87
N ALA A 128 1.41 10.60 -15.53
CA ALA A 128 2.70 10.64 -16.21
C ALA A 128 3.88 10.49 -15.23
N ILE A 129 3.80 11.13 -14.06
CA ILE A 129 4.79 10.94 -12.99
C ILE A 129 4.77 9.48 -12.53
N GLN A 130 3.59 8.91 -12.25
CA GLN A 130 3.47 7.53 -11.77
C GLN A 130 4.01 6.52 -12.79
N GLU A 131 3.74 6.70 -14.08
CA GLU A 131 4.29 5.88 -15.15
C GLU A 131 5.82 5.95 -15.15
N LYS A 132 6.37 7.17 -15.13
CA LYS A 132 7.82 7.39 -15.09
C LYS A 132 8.49 6.78 -13.85
N LEU A 133 7.86 6.87 -12.67
CA LEU A 133 8.34 6.21 -11.46
C LEU A 133 8.28 4.68 -11.55
N LYS A 134 7.34 4.11 -12.31
CA LYS A 134 7.25 2.66 -12.52
C LYS A 134 8.27 2.15 -13.53
N THR A 135 8.51 2.88 -14.61
CA THR A 135 9.35 2.42 -15.74
C THR A 135 10.83 2.79 -15.58
N GLU A 136 11.14 3.94 -14.99
CA GLU A 136 12.47 4.55 -15.05
C GLU A 136 13.11 4.79 -13.67
N ARG A 137 12.50 4.38 -12.55
CA ARG A 137 13.01 4.71 -11.19
C ARG A 137 14.48 4.34 -10.91
N LEU A 138 15.02 3.31 -11.57
CA LEU A 138 16.40 2.87 -11.37
C LEU A 138 17.39 3.63 -12.28
N THR A 139 16.89 4.31 -13.31
CA THR A 139 17.70 5.00 -14.32
C THR A 139 17.60 6.52 -14.23
N LEU A 140 16.59 7.06 -13.55
CA LEU A 140 16.43 8.49 -13.34
C LEU A 140 17.56 9.07 -12.49
N ASP A 141 17.95 10.31 -12.79
CA ASP A 141 18.73 11.11 -11.86
C ASP A 141 18.04 11.14 -10.49
N ILE A 142 18.82 10.94 -9.42
CA ILE A 142 18.27 10.76 -8.08
C ILE A 142 17.59 12.03 -7.57
N ASN A 143 18.09 13.21 -7.92
CA ASN A 143 17.51 14.48 -7.50
C ASN A 143 16.25 14.80 -8.30
N TYR A 144 16.16 14.32 -9.55
CA TYR A 144 14.94 14.36 -10.32
C TYR A 144 13.88 13.40 -9.78
N LEU A 145 14.26 12.18 -9.41
CA LEU A 145 13.37 11.23 -8.72
C LEU A 145 12.78 11.82 -7.44
N HIS A 146 13.63 12.48 -6.64
CA HIS A 146 13.21 13.20 -5.44
C HIS A 146 12.19 14.30 -5.75
N ALA A 147 12.40 15.06 -6.83
CA ALA A 147 11.50 16.13 -7.26
C ALA A 147 10.13 15.61 -7.69
N LEU A 148 10.11 14.55 -8.50
CA LEU A 148 8.88 13.89 -8.94
C LEU A 148 8.02 13.45 -7.75
N CYS A 149 8.63 12.82 -6.74
CA CYS A 149 7.91 12.38 -5.54
C CYS A 149 7.36 13.54 -4.70
N ARG A 150 8.13 14.65 -4.57
CA ARG A 150 7.65 15.86 -3.88
C ARG A 150 6.49 16.52 -4.61
N VAL A 151 6.58 16.68 -5.93
CA VAL A 151 5.53 17.30 -6.74
C VAL A 151 4.27 16.45 -6.75
N TYR A 152 4.40 15.13 -6.95
CA TYR A 152 3.27 14.20 -6.85
C TYR A 152 2.55 14.34 -5.51
N THR A 153 3.31 14.36 -4.42
CA THR A 153 2.76 14.53 -3.06
C THR A 153 2.10 15.90 -2.88
N ALA A 154 2.70 16.96 -3.40
CA ALA A 154 2.19 18.32 -3.27
C ALA A 154 0.85 18.52 -4.01
N ILE A 155 0.73 17.96 -5.22
CA ILE A 155 -0.54 17.97 -5.97
C ILE A 155 -1.60 17.15 -5.23
N CYS A 156 -1.25 15.94 -4.73
CA CYS A 156 -2.16 15.16 -3.89
C CYS A 156 -2.62 15.94 -2.65
N ARG A 157 -1.70 16.67 -2.00
CA ARG A 157 -1.99 17.52 -0.84
C ARG A 157 -2.97 18.64 -1.18
N GLN A 158 -2.84 19.27 -2.35
CA GLN A 158 -3.76 20.32 -2.78
C GLN A 158 -5.16 19.77 -3.10
N GLN A 159 -5.23 18.58 -3.70
CA GLN A 159 -6.48 17.88 -3.99
C GLN A 159 -7.13 17.28 -2.74
N GLY A 160 -6.38 17.15 -1.64
CA GLY A 160 -6.83 16.44 -0.44
C GLY A 160 -6.85 14.91 -0.59
N ASP A 161 -6.24 14.37 -1.64
CA ASP A 161 -6.17 12.93 -1.90
C ASP A 161 -5.02 12.30 -1.12
N LEU A 162 -5.28 12.07 0.17
CA LEU A 162 -4.30 11.50 1.08
C LEU A 162 -4.01 10.02 0.75
N GLU A 163 -5.01 9.27 0.29
CA GLU A 163 -4.86 7.85 0.00
C GLU A 163 -3.90 7.63 -1.17
N ARG A 164 -3.99 8.44 -2.21
CA ARG A 164 -3.06 8.39 -3.35
C ARG A 164 -1.61 8.65 -2.94
N ALA A 165 -1.37 9.65 -2.09
CA ALA A 165 -0.04 9.90 -1.54
C ALA A 165 0.45 8.77 -0.60
N ARG A 166 -0.48 8.12 0.12
CA ARG A 166 -0.20 6.96 0.96
C ARG A 166 0.21 5.74 0.13
N ILE A 167 -0.46 5.51 -1.00
CA ILE A 167 -0.11 4.44 -1.96
C ILE A 167 1.31 4.66 -2.51
N LEU A 168 1.67 5.89 -2.90
CA LEU A 168 3.04 6.19 -3.33
C LEU A 168 4.08 5.82 -2.26
N CYS A 169 3.84 6.20 -0.99
CA CYS A 169 4.75 5.85 0.10
C CYS A 169 4.83 4.33 0.32
N PHE A 170 3.71 3.62 0.19
CA PHE A 170 3.69 2.16 0.25
C PHE A 170 4.56 1.56 -0.85
N ASP A 171 4.40 2.01 -2.11
CA ASP A 171 5.18 1.52 -3.25
C ASP A 171 6.69 1.77 -3.05
N ILE A 172 7.07 2.97 -2.59
CA ILE A 172 8.48 3.33 -2.30
C ILE A 172 9.08 2.44 -1.20
N LEU A 173 8.31 2.15 -0.15
CA LEU A 173 8.77 1.31 0.96
C LEU A 173 8.73 -0.18 0.64
N ARG A 174 7.85 -0.60 -0.26
CA ARG A 174 7.69 -2.00 -0.64
C ARG A 174 8.69 -2.43 -1.69
N GLU A 175 8.99 -1.54 -2.64
CA GLU A 175 9.83 -1.81 -3.80
C GLU A 175 11.26 -1.27 -3.61
N ASP A 176 12.15 -1.63 -4.54
CA ASP A 176 13.57 -1.29 -4.51
C ASP A 176 13.84 0.12 -5.07
N PHE A 177 13.22 1.14 -4.48
CA PHE A 177 13.49 2.53 -4.83
C PHE A 177 14.87 2.98 -4.29
N PRO A 178 15.70 3.66 -5.11
CA PRO A 178 16.94 4.26 -4.62
C PRO A 178 16.61 5.39 -3.64
N ASP A 179 17.45 5.57 -2.61
CA ASP A 179 17.26 6.56 -1.55
C ASP A 179 15.84 6.54 -0.92
N SER A 180 15.24 5.35 -0.79
CA SER A 180 13.86 5.21 -0.30
C SER A 180 13.61 5.89 1.06
N ASP A 181 14.59 5.93 1.97
CA ASP A 181 14.48 6.64 3.23
C ASP A 181 14.44 8.17 3.07
N LYS A 182 15.29 8.73 2.19
CA LYS A 182 15.22 10.16 1.83
C LYS A 182 13.93 10.52 1.10
N LEU A 183 13.46 9.65 0.20
CA LEU A 183 12.17 9.81 -0.47
C LEU A 183 11.04 9.92 0.55
N ILE A 184 11.00 9.03 1.54
CA ILE A 184 10.02 9.12 2.62
C ILE A 184 10.16 10.40 3.43
N LEU A 185 11.39 10.86 3.73
CA LEU A 185 11.60 12.14 4.39
C LEU A 185 11.07 13.32 3.56
N PHE A 186 11.34 13.37 2.26
CA PHE A 186 10.87 14.44 1.39
C PHE A 186 9.35 14.43 1.20
N ILE A 187 8.73 13.26 1.08
CA ILE A 187 7.28 13.14 1.06
C ILE A 187 6.68 13.61 2.40
N THR A 188 7.30 13.22 3.52
CA THR A 188 6.85 13.62 4.86
C THR A 188 7.00 15.12 5.10
N SER A 189 8.07 15.75 4.59
CA SER A 189 8.26 17.20 4.70
C SER A 189 7.25 17.98 3.86
N VAL A 190 6.75 17.38 2.77
CA VAL A 190 5.64 17.93 1.97
C VAL A 190 4.30 17.68 2.65
N TRP A 191 4.02 16.50 3.21
CA TRP A 191 2.73 16.21 3.84
C TRP A 191 2.81 15.17 4.97
N LYS A 192 3.14 15.64 6.18
CA LYS A 192 3.26 14.80 7.39
C LYS A 192 2.03 13.96 7.75
N ASN A 193 0.84 14.37 7.33
CA ASN A 193 -0.42 13.69 7.68
C ASN A 193 -0.51 12.29 7.07
N ILE A 194 0.24 12.01 5.99
CA ILE A 194 0.27 10.69 5.33
C ILE A 194 0.57 9.59 6.34
N PHE A 195 1.51 9.81 7.26
CA PHE A 195 1.90 8.84 8.29
C PHE A 195 1.06 8.91 9.57
N SER A 196 0.18 9.91 9.69
CA SER A 196 -0.63 10.14 10.89
C SER A 196 -1.95 9.34 10.91
N MET A 197 -2.31 8.70 9.79
CA MET A 197 -3.49 7.86 9.72
C MET A 197 -3.41 6.68 10.69
N ARG A 198 -4.52 6.40 11.36
CA ARG A 198 -4.66 5.21 12.20
C ARG A 198 -5.00 4.02 11.32
N GLY A 199 -4.14 3.03 11.26
CA GLY A 199 -4.39 1.81 10.49
C GLY A 199 -3.22 0.82 10.55
N PRO A 200 -3.45 -0.47 10.25
CA PRO A 200 -2.37 -1.46 10.15
C PRO A 200 -1.28 -1.06 9.16
N LEU A 201 -1.66 -0.55 7.99
CA LEU A 201 -0.72 -0.21 6.92
C LEU A 201 0.18 0.95 7.33
N ASN A 202 -0.39 2.02 7.89
CA ASN A 202 0.39 3.15 8.41
C ASN A 202 1.37 2.74 9.50
N LYS A 203 0.97 1.85 10.41
CA LYS A 203 1.88 1.30 11.44
C LYS A 203 3.04 0.54 10.79
N ALA A 204 2.74 -0.30 9.79
CA ALA A 204 3.78 -1.02 9.03
C ALA A 204 4.73 -0.05 8.32
N MET A 205 4.19 0.96 7.61
CA MET A 205 4.98 1.96 6.90
C MET A 205 5.90 2.74 7.84
N GLN A 206 5.44 3.13 9.03
CA GLN A 206 6.31 3.80 10.02
C GLN A 206 7.45 2.90 10.49
N VAL A 207 7.19 1.61 10.74
CA VAL A 207 8.22 0.65 11.14
C VAL A 207 9.26 0.46 10.04
N VAL A 208 8.82 0.27 8.79
CA VAL A 208 9.73 0.07 7.67
C VAL A 208 10.54 1.34 7.38
N ALA A 209 9.90 2.52 7.37
CA ALA A 209 10.60 3.79 7.22
C ALA A 209 11.67 3.99 8.31
N ARG A 210 11.35 3.64 9.56
CA ARG A 210 12.31 3.71 10.68
C ARG A 210 13.48 2.73 10.52
N GLN A 211 13.22 1.53 10.02
CA GLN A 211 14.26 0.51 9.80
C GLN A 211 15.22 0.89 8.67
N ARG A 212 14.72 1.54 7.61
CA ARG A 212 15.51 1.95 6.45
C ARG A 212 16.35 3.20 6.72
N ALA A 213 15.79 4.16 7.45
CA ALA A 213 16.43 5.45 7.67
C ALA A 213 17.71 5.35 8.50
N LYS A 214 18.75 6.07 8.06
CA LYS A 214 20.06 6.15 8.74
C LYS A 214 20.45 7.60 8.98
N ASP A 215 21.36 7.80 9.94
CA ASP A 215 22.07 9.06 10.19
C ASP A 215 21.16 10.30 10.20
N ASP A 216 21.43 11.28 9.33
CA ASP A 216 20.70 12.53 9.24
C ASP A 216 19.22 12.33 8.86
N VAL A 217 18.93 11.37 7.98
CA VAL A 217 17.55 11.08 7.54
C VAL A 217 16.74 10.55 8.72
N LEU A 218 17.35 9.67 9.52
CA LEU A 218 16.75 9.13 10.73
C LEU A 218 16.45 10.22 11.75
N GLN A 219 17.40 11.15 11.96
CA GLN A 219 17.21 12.30 12.85
C GLN A 219 16.04 13.17 12.37
N CYS A 220 15.99 13.46 11.05
CA CYS A 220 14.95 14.29 10.49
C CYS A 220 13.55 13.66 10.62
N LEU A 221 13.41 12.38 10.23
CA LEU A 221 12.15 11.65 10.33
C LEU A 221 11.67 11.51 11.78
N THR A 222 12.60 11.33 12.72
CA THR A 222 12.29 11.25 14.15
C THR A 222 11.58 12.51 14.64
N VAL A 223 11.98 13.67 14.13
CA VAL A 223 11.37 14.97 14.47
C VAL A 223 10.03 15.16 13.74
N TYR A 224 9.97 14.91 12.42
CA TYR A 224 8.74 15.10 11.64
C TYR A 224 7.58 14.20 12.07
N LEU A 225 7.88 12.96 12.47
CA LEU A 225 6.90 11.94 12.83
C LEU A 225 6.73 11.77 14.36
N ASP A 226 7.40 12.61 15.15
CA ASP A 226 7.36 12.59 16.62
C ASP A 226 7.68 11.20 17.21
N TRP A 227 8.64 10.49 16.60
CA TRP A 227 9.05 9.15 17.05
C TRP A 227 9.74 9.14 18.41
N GLN A 228 10.15 10.31 18.93
CA GLN A 228 10.64 10.41 20.30
C GLN A 228 9.53 10.14 21.32
N LYS A 229 8.31 10.63 21.03
CA LYS A 229 7.14 10.40 21.90
C LYS A 229 6.41 9.11 21.54
N ASN A 230 6.34 8.79 20.25
CA ASN A 230 5.60 7.66 19.72
C ASN A 230 6.50 6.79 18.83
N PRO A 231 7.44 6.03 19.41
CA PRO A 231 8.33 5.18 18.62
C PRO A 231 7.52 4.08 17.90
N PRO A 232 7.86 3.74 16.64
CA PRO A 232 7.24 2.63 15.94
C PRO A 232 7.45 1.29 16.68
N LEU A 233 6.44 0.42 16.63
CA LEU A 233 6.48 -0.91 17.25
C LEU A 233 7.49 -1.83 16.56
N ASN A 234 7.79 -2.98 17.18
CA ASN A 234 8.63 -3.99 16.54
C ASN A 234 7.87 -4.69 15.38
N ALA A 235 8.55 -4.92 14.26
CA ALA A 235 7.96 -5.57 13.08
C ALA A 235 7.36 -6.95 13.39
N SER A 236 8.06 -7.80 14.14
CA SER A 236 7.57 -9.14 14.49
C SER A 236 6.29 -9.09 15.34
N GLN A 237 6.23 -8.17 16.30
CA GLN A 237 5.05 -7.96 17.14
C GLN A 237 3.86 -7.48 16.31
N LEU A 238 4.09 -6.57 15.35
CA LEU A 238 3.05 -6.11 14.44
C LEU A 238 2.53 -7.24 13.56
N VAL A 239 3.40 -8.04 12.95
CA VAL A 239 3.00 -9.20 12.13
C VAL A 239 2.12 -10.15 12.93
N SER A 240 2.55 -10.57 14.13
CA SER A 240 1.72 -11.43 15.00
C SER A 240 0.38 -10.77 15.34
N SER A 241 0.37 -9.46 15.67
CA SER A 241 -0.86 -8.75 16.01
C SER A 241 -1.83 -8.67 14.82
N PHE A 242 -1.33 -8.46 13.60
CA PHE A 242 -2.13 -8.37 12.39
C PHE A 242 -2.67 -9.73 11.96
N LEU A 243 -1.90 -10.80 12.12
CA LEU A 243 -2.37 -12.17 11.88
C LEU A 243 -3.48 -12.59 12.86
N VAL A 244 -3.40 -12.14 14.12
CA VAL A 244 -4.48 -12.34 15.09
C VAL A 244 -5.71 -11.51 14.70
N ALA A 245 -5.54 -10.25 14.28
CA ALA A 245 -6.64 -9.41 13.81
C ALA A 245 -7.33 -10.02 12.57
N MET A 246 -6.56 -10.59 11.66
CA MET A 246 -7.04 -11.30 10.45
C MET A 246 -7.96 -12.48 10.77
N GLN A 247 -7.75 -13.14 11.92
CA GLN A 247 -8.52 -14.30 12.36
C GLN A 247 -9.71 -13.95 13.23
N ARG A 248 -9.61 -12.87 14.02
CA ARG A 248 -10.55 -12.60 15.12
C ARG A 248 -11.43 -11.38 14.89
N SER A 249 -11.12 -10.53 13.92
CA SER A 249 -11.91 -9.32 13.70
C SER A 249 -13.29 -9.66 13.14
N PRO A 250 -14.38 -9.19 13.77
CA PRO A 250 -15.73 -9.43 13.25
C PRO A 250 -16.04 -8.61 12.00
N THR A 251 -15.21 -7.60 11.68
CA THR A 251 -15.41 -6.73 10.52
C THR A 251 -14.89 -7.34 9.23
N ILE A 252 -14.09 -8.40 9.31
CA ILE A 252 -13.48 -9.04 8.17
C ILE A 252 -14.50 -9.92 7.47
N LYS A 253 -14.63 -9.73 6.16
CA LYS A 253 -15.55 -10.52 5.32
C LYS A 253 -15.16 -10.48 3.86
N PHE A 254 -15.67 -11.46 3.12
CA PHE A 254 -15.80 -11.36 1.68
C PHE A 254 -16.88 -10.33 1.31
N GLN A 255 -16.68 -9.66 0.18
CA GLN A 255 -17.56 -8.67 -0.40
C GLN A 255 -17.69 -8.92 -1.89
N ALA A 256 -18.87 -8.65 -2.46
CA ALA A 256 -19.07 -8.71 -3.90
C ALA A 256 -18.21 -7.65 -4.61
N HIS A 257 -17.56 -8.05 -5.70
CA HIS A 257 -16.72 -7.16 -6.50
C HIS A 257 -17.09 -7.35 -7.98
N GLU A 258 -17.22 -6.26 -8.73
CA GLU A 258 -17.72 -6.28 -10.11
C GLU A 258 -16.84 -7.14 -11.03
N GLU A 259 -15.52 -6.95 -10.98
CA GLU A 259 -14.59 -7.68 -11.85
C GLU A 259 -14.11 -9.03 -11.29
N LEU A 260 -13.94 -9.12 -9.97
CA LEU A 260 -13.38 -10.29 -9.28
C LEU A 260 -14.46 -11.27 -8.79
N GLY A 261 -15.74 -10.92 -8.91
CA GLY A 261 -16.87 -11.68 -8.38
C GLY A 261 -16.97 -11.56 -6.85
N THR A 262 -15.96 -12.06 -6.15
CA THR A 262 -15.82 -11.94 -4.69
C THR A 262 -14.40 -11.50 -4.34
N ASP A 263 -14.27 -10.51 -3.47
CA ASP A 263 -12.99 -10.02 -2.96
C ASP A 263 -13.08 -9.68 -1.46
N PHE A 264 -11.99 -9.22 -0.86
CA PHE A 264 -11.96 -8.80 0.53
C PHE A 264 -12.45 -7.36 0.72
N ASN A 265 -13.00 -7.07 1.90
CA ASN A 265 -13.26 -5.69 2.27
C ASN A 265 -11.95 -4.91 2.56
N SER A 266 -12.05 -3.58 2.60
CA SER A 266 -10.89 -2.68 2.79
C SER A 266 -10.06 -2.99 4.04
N VAL A 267 -10.71 -3.38 5.14
CA VAL A 267 -10.03 -3.71 6.40
C VAL A 267 -9.09 -4.92 6.24
N MET A 268 -9.54 -5.96 5.55
CA MET A 268 -8.73 -7.14 5.30
C MET A 268 -7.59 -6.82 4.33
N TRP A 269 -7.85 -6.03 3.29
CA TRP A 269 -6.81 -5.57 2.36
C TRP A 269 -5.71 -4.76 3.07
N GLU A 270 -6.08 -3.87 3.98
CA GLU A 270 -5.11 -3.09 4.76
C GLU A 270 -4.22 -3.98 5.63
N LEU A 271 -4.77 -5.07 6.21
CA LEU A 271 -3.98 -6.08 6.94
C LEU A 271 -3.04 -6.86 6.02
N ILE A 272 -3.53 -7.30 4.85
CA ILE A 272 -2.71 -8.03 3.87
C ILE A 272 -1.53 -7.15 3.44
N PHE A 273 -1.76 -5.90 3.04
CA PHE A 273 -0.70 -4.99 2.63
C PHE A 273 0.26 -4.64 3.78
N ALA A 274 -0.24 -4.50 5.01
CA ALA A 274 0.61 -4.22 6.16
C ALA A 274 1.55 -5.38 6.49
N ILE A 275 1.03 -6.62 6.51
CA ILE A 275 1.85 -7.82 6.72
C ILE A 275 2.82 -7.99 5.56
N ASP A 276 2.36 -7.75 4.34
CA ASP A 276 3.19 -7.87 3.15
C ASP A 276 4.41 -6.93 3.22
N LEU A 277 4.17 -5.66 3.54
CA LEU A 277 5.21 -4.65 3.69
C LEU A 277 6.21 -4.98 4.81
N LEU A 278 5.75 -5.48 5.96
CA LEU A 278 6.65 -5.82 7.07
C LEU A 278 7.56 -7.01 6.73
N CYS A 279 7.01 -7.99 6.02
CA CYS A 279 7.74 -9.18 5.62
C CYS A 279 8.72 -8.92 4.46
N SER A 280 8.46 -7.94 3.59
CA SER A 280 9.37 -7.60 2.48
C SER A 280 10.72 -7.04 2.92
N GLN A 281 10.82 -6.56 4.17
CA GLN A 281 12.06 -6.01 4.71
C GLN A 281 12.92 -7.04 5.44
N GLN A 282 12.41 -8.25 5.64
CA GLN A 282 13.10 -9.29 6.40
C GLN A 282 13.79 -10.27 5.45
N PRO A 283 14.97 -10.79 5.81
CA PRO A 283 15.58 -11.91 5.11
C PRO A 283 14.59 -13.08 4.98
N TRP A 284 14.60 -13.73 3.82
CA TRP A 284 13.70 -14.84 3.51
C TRP A 284 13.63 -15.91 4.59
N CYS A 285 14.78 -16.35 5.12
CA CYS A 285 14.83 -17.38 6.16
C CYS A 285 13.99 -16.99 7.39
N LEU A 286 14.04 -15.72 7.81
CA LEU A 286 13.27 -15.25 8.94
C LEU A 286 11.77 -15.18 8.64
N THR A 287 11.38 -14.75 7.45
CA THR A 287 9.98 -14.71 7.03
C THR A 287 9.42 -16.12 6.88
N HIS A 288 10.16 -17.03 6.25
CA HIS A 288 9.79 -18.42 6.10
C HIS A 288 9.63 -19.11 7.45
N ASP A 289 10.63 -19.00 8.33
CA ASP A 289 10.65 -19.75 9.58
C ASP A 289 9.69 -19.19 10.61
N ASN A 290 9.45 -17.87 10.62
CA ASN A 290 8.65 -17.23 11.66
C ASN A 290 7.22 -16.88 11.24
N VAL A 291 6.97 -16.65 9.94
CA VAL A 291 5.63 -16.28 9.47
C VAL A 291 5.01 -17.45 8.72
N ILE A 292 5.65 -17.95 7.67
CA ILE A 292 5.06 -19.00 6.82
C ILE A 292 4.93 -20.32 7.58
N SER A 293 6.03 -20.84 8.11
CA SER A 293 6.09 -22.17 8.73
C SER A 293 5.40 -22.22 10.09
N LYS A 294 5.49 -21.14 10.88
CA LYS A 294 4.94 -21.09 12.25
C LYS A 294 3.52 -20.57 12.34
N GLU A 295 3.09 -19.70 11.42
CA GLU A 295 1.78 -19.06 11.49
C GLU A 295 0.87 -19.46 10.31
N LEU A 296 1.28 -19.19 9.06
CA LEU A 296 0.40 -19.34 7.89
C LEU A 296 0.08 -20.80 7.56
N TRP A 297 1.08 -21.68 7.49
CA TRP A 297 0.87 -23.11 7.20
C TRP A 297 0.08 -23.85 8.29
N PRO A 298 0.34 -23.63 9.59
CA PRO A 298 -0.50 -24.22 10.63
C PRO A 298 -1.96 -23.74 10.58
N LEU A 299 -2.24 -22.50 10.17
CA LEU A 299 -3.61 -22.03 9.94
C LEU A 299 -4.29 -22.80 8.82
N MET A 300 -3.59 -22.97 7.70
CA MET A 300 -4.08 -23.71 6.54
C MET A 300 -4.33 -25.18 6.85
N ASP A 301 -3.39 -25.83 7.53
CA ASP A 301 -3.50 -27.21 7.97
C ASP A 301 -4.68 -27.43 8.93
N LYS A 302 -4.91 -26.51 9.89
CA LYS A 302 -6.08 -26.55 10.78
C LYS A 302 -7.40 -26.49 9.99
N TRP A 303 -7.48 -25.60 9.00
CA TRP A 303 -8.65 -25.48 8.14
C TRP A 303 -8.92 -26.77 7.38
N VAL A 304 -7.91 -27.33 6.68
CA VAL A 304 -8.02 -28.60 5.95
C VAL A 304 -8.41 -29.76 6.87
N LYS A 305 -7.78 -29.87 8.05
CA LYS A 305 -8.07 -30.94 9.02
C LYS A 305 -9.51 -30.91 9.51
N ARG A 306 -10.02 -29.72 9.87
CA ARG A 306 -11.40 -29.58 10.36
C ARG A 306 -12.41 -29.98 9.28
N ARG A 307 -12.13 -29.60 8.04
CA ARG A 307 -12.94 -29.96 6.88
C ARG A 307 -12.97 -31.45 6.59
N LYS A 308 -11.88 -32.18 6.85
CA LYS A 308 -11.82 -33.64 6.80
C LYS A 308 -12.47 -34.33 8.01
N GLY A 309 -13.37 -33.64 8.73
CA GLY A 309 -14.15 -34.21 9.83
C GLY A 309 -13.51 -34.15 11.22
N LYS A 310 -12.35 -33.50 11.40
CA LYS A 310 -11.70 -33.36 12.71
C LYS A 310 -12.31 -32.22 13.54
N ALA A 311 -13.48 -32.46 14.13
CA ALA A 311 -14.30 -31.46 14.83
C ALA A 311 -13.62 -30.76 16.04
N TYR A 312 -12.59 -31.38 16.63
CA TYR A 312 -11.83 -30.82 17.76
C TYR A 312 -10.82 -29.72 17.38
N VAL A 313 -10.51 -29.58 16.08
CA VAL A 313 -9.56 -28.56 15.59
C VAL A 313 -10.26 -27.20 15.58
N LEU A 314 -9.60 -26.12 16.03
CA LEU A 314 -10.19 -24.77 16.02
C LEU A 314 -10.75 -24.39 14.63
N HIS A 315 -11.93 -23.77 14.60
CA HIS A 315 -12.50 -23.28 13.35
C HIS A 315 -11.74 -22.05 12.84
N ILE A 316 -11.26 -22.15 11.59
CA ILE A 316 -10.69 -21.04 10.84
C ILE A 316 -11.73 -20.63 9.79
N GLN A 317 -11.97 -19.33 9.67
CA GLN A 317 -12.94 -18.80 8.71
C GLN A 317 -12.37 -18.87 7.29
N ASP A 318 -13.24 -19.10 6.30
CA ASP A 318 -12.86 -19.16 4.89
C ASP A 318 -12.23 -17.85 4.39
N VAL A 319 -12.68 -16.71 4.92
CA VAL A 319 -12.10 -15.38 4.60
C VAL A 319 -10.65 -15.26 5.07
N THR A 320 -10.31 -15.83 6.23
CA THR A 320 -8.92 -15.88 6.71
C THR A 320 -8.07 -16.73 5.78
N VAL A 321 -8.58 -17.88 5.34
CA VAL A 321 -7.88 -18.75 4.39
C VAL A 321 -7.62 -18.05 3.05
N GLY A 322 -8.66 -17.42 2.48
CA GLY A 322 -8.51 -16.62 1.27
C GLY A 322 -7.45 -15.53 1.41
N ALA A 323 -7.42 -14.83 2.54
CA ALA A 323 -6.43 -13.78 2.79
C ALA A 323 -5.01 -14.33 2.93
N VAL A 324 -4.82 -15.49 3.57
CA VAL A 324 -3.51 -16.17 3.63
C VAL A 324 -3.04 -16.55 2.23
N LEU A 325 -3.93 -17.08 1.38
CA LEU A 325 -3.60 -17.42 -0.01
C LEU A 325 -3.19 -16.16 -0.80
N ARG A 326 -3.95 -15.06 -0.69
CA ARG A 326 -3.60 -13.79 -1.34
C ARG A 326 -2.31 -13.19 -0.81
N LEU A 327 -2.06 -13.29 0.50
CA LEU A 327 -0.81 -12.87 1.08
C LEU A 327 0.33 -13.62 0.40
N ILE A 328 0.29 -14.96 0.36
CA ILE A 328 1.30 -15.79 -0.29
C ILE A 328 1.45 -15.42 -1.78
N GLY A 329 0.37 -15.18 -2.51
CA GLY A 329 0.43 -14.75 -3.91
C GLY A 329 1.14 -13.41 -4.12
N LYS A 330 0.87 -12.43 -3.25
CA LYS A 330 1.42 -11.08 -3.34
C LYS A 330 2.84 -10.92 -2.79
N CYS A 331 3.31 -11.83 -1.94
CA CYS A 331 4.63 -11.76 -1.32
C CYS A 331 5.75 -11.68 -2.37
N ILE A 332 6.36 -10.50 -2.54
CA ILE A 332 7.42 -10.26 -3.53
C ILE A 332 8.66 -11.13 -3.25
N TRP A 333 8.98 -11.40 -1.98
CA TRP A 333 10.15 -12.20 -1.61
C TRP A 333 10.04 -13.67 -1.98
N LEU A 334 8.84 -14.23 -2.18
CA LEU A 334 8.72 -15.60 -2.71
C LEU A 334 9.32 -15.68 -4.13
N LYS A 335 9.13 -14.62 -4.92
CA LYS A 335 9.64 -14.50 -6.29
C LYS A 335 11.17 -14.35 -6.35
N ILE A 336 11.74 -13.66 -5.36
CA ILE A 336 13.19 -13.38 -5.30
C ILE A 336 13.96 -14.53 -4.62
N ALA A 337 13.45 -15.06 -3.51
CA ALA A 337 14.19 -15.97 -2.65
C ALA A 337 14.01 -17.46 -2.98
N LEU A 338 13.02 -17.82 -3.80
CA LEU A 338 12.63 -19.21 -3.99
C LEU A 338 12.30 -19.64 -5.43
N PRO A 339 13.07 -19.26 -6.47
CA PRO A 339 12.75 -19.66 -7.86
C PRO A 339 12.51 -21.16 -8.02
N LEU A 340 13.22 -21.99 -7.24
CA LEU A 340 13.18 -23.45 -7.31
C LEU A 340 11.99 -24.11 -6.57
N LEU A 341 11.44 -23.50 -5.52
CA LEU A 341 10.27 -24.06 -4.80
C LEU A 341 8.97 -23.34 -5.13
N LEU A 342 9.03 -22.25 -5.88
CA LEU A 342 7.85 -21.52 -6.30
C LEU A 342 6.86 -22.36 -7.13
N PRO A 343 7.30 -23.27 -8.02
CA PRO A 343 6.41 -24.25 -8.65
C PRO A 343 5.65 -25.11 -7.63
N GLN A 344 6.32 -25.57 -6.56
CA GLN A 344 5.68 -26.38 -5.53
C GLN A 344 4.64 -25.58 -4.72
N ILE A 345 4.94 -24.31 -4.43
CA ILE A 345 4.00 -23.42 -3.73
C ILE A 345 2.80 -23.12 -4.62
N THR A 346 3.01 -22.86 -5.91
CA THR A 346 1.95 -22.72 -6.90
C THR A 346 1.09 -23.97 -6.92
N LEU A 347 1.68 -25.17 -7.02
CA LEU A 347 0.96 -26.44 -6.98
C LEU A 347 0.11 -26.62 -5.72
N ILE A 348 0.67 -26.29 -4.54
CA ILE A 348 -0.06 -26.36 -3.27
C ILE A 348 -1.27 -25.41 -3.31
N ILE A 349 -1.11 -24.18 -3.78
CA ILE A 349 -2.20 -23.21 -3.91
C ILE A 349 -3.22 -23.69 -4.94
N SER A 350 -2.77 -24.28 -6.05
CA SER A 350 -3.61 -24.86 -7.10
C SER A 350 -4.56 -25.92 -6.56
N THR A 351 -4.20 -26.67 -5.52
CA THR A 351 -5.13 -27.65 -4.91
C THR A 351 -6.40 -26.99 -4.36
N TYR A 352 -6.34 -25.71 -3.96
CA TYR A 352 -7.50 -24.98 -3.44
C TYR A 352 -8.42 -24.43 -4.54
N THR A 353 -8.01 -24.47 -5.82
CA THR A 353 -8.87 -23.98 -6.91
C THR A 353 -9.98 -24.96 -7.26
N HIS A 354 -9.73 -26.28 -7.14
CA HIS A 354 -10.64 -27.31 -7.66
C HIS A 354 -10.92 -28.45 -6.66
N ALA A 355 -10.46 -28.34 -5.41
CA ALA A 355 -10.73 -29.37 -4.40
C ALA A 355 -12.21 -29.40 -3.97
N GLU A 356 -12.73 -30.61 -3.79
CA GLU A 356 -14.11 -30.85 -3.42
C GLU A 356 -14.48 -30.12 -2.11
N GLY A 357 -15.59 -29.39 -2.16
CA GLY A 357 -16.16 -28.64 -1.05
C GLY A 357 -15.49 -27.29 -0.76
N VAL A 358 -14.37 -26.91 -1.37
CA VAL A 358 -13.76 -25.58 -1.14
C VAL A 358 -14.75 -24.46 -1.53
N PRO A 359 -15.05 -23.48 -0.64
CA PRO A 359 -15.96 -22.39 -0.97
C PRO A 359 -15.47 -21.63 -2.19
N TRP A 360 -16.42 -21.20 -3.02
CA TRP A 360 -16.12 -20.47 -4.24
C TRP A 360 -15.21 -19.25 -4.03
N SER A 361 -15.45 -18.48 -2.97
CA SER A 361 -14.62 -17.31 -2.63
C SER A 361 -13.16 -17.67 -2.31
N VAL A 362 -12.92 -18.85 -1.73
CA VAL A 362 -11.56 -19.37 -1.47
C VAL A 362 -10.91 -19.85 -2.78
N GLN A 363 -11.69 -20.47 -3.69
CA GLN A 363 -11.19 -20.85 -5.01
C GLN A 363 -10.75 -19.62 -5.81
N ILE A 364 -11.54 -18.53 -5.80
CA ILE A 364 -11.18 -17.26 -6.46
C ILE A 364 -9.87 -16.71 -5.86
N ALA A 365 -9.76 -16.67 -4.53
CA ALA A 365 -8.55 -16.18 -3.86
C ALA A 365 -7.32 -17.03 -4.22
N ALA A 366 -7.47 -18.36 -4.31
CA ALA A 366 -6.41 -19.25 -4.74
C ALA A 366 -6.01 -19.00 -6.20
N ALA A 367 -6.97 -18.86 -7.11
CA ALA A 367 -6.71 -18.59 -8.52
C ALA A 367 -5.99 -17.24 -8.72
N GLN A 368 -6.39 -16.21 -7.97
CA GLN A 368 -5.70 -14.93 -7.97
C GLN A 368 -4.28 -15.03 -7.43
N ALA A 369 -4.05 -15.82 -6.39
CA ALA A 369 -2.71 -16.06 -5.87
C ALA A 369 -1.82 -16.80 -6.88
N VAL A 370 -2.35 -17.82 -7.58
CA VAL A 370 -1.65 -18.49 -8.68
C VAL A 370 -1.29 -17.52 -9.79
N TYR A 371 -2.21 -16.63 -10.17
CA TYR A 371 -1.93 -15.58 -11.16
C TYR A 371 -0.83 -14.63 -10.69
N GLU A 372 -0.87 -14.19 -9.42
CA GLU A 372 0.16 -13.31 -8.85
C GLU A 372 1.55 -13.98 -8.82
N LEU A 373 1.61 -15.32 -8.75
CA LEU A 373 2.82 -16.13 -8.82
C LEU A 373 3.22 -16.53 -10.25
N ALA A 374 2.37 -16.30 -11.25
CA ALA A 374 2.56 -16.74 -12.63
C ALA A 374 3.89 -16.30 -13.29
N PRO A 375 4.45 -15.09 -13.02
CA PRO A 375 5.75 -14.70 -13.59
C PRO A 375 6.90 -15.67 -13.29
N SER A 376 6.73 -16.55 -12.31
CA SER A 376 7.76 -17.52 -11.90
C SER A 376 7.58 -18.91 -12.50
N ASN A 377 6.36 -19.28 -12.91
CA ASN A 377 6.08 -20.52 -13.66
C ASN A 377 4.80 -20.35 -14.48
N LEU A 378 4.96 -19.81 -15.70
CA LEU A 378 3.84 -19.43 -16.55
C LEU A 378 3.01 -20.65 -16.99
N GLU A 379 3.68 -21.73 -17.38
CA GLU A 379 3.06 -22.94 -17.92
C GLU A 379 2.17 -23.61 -16.88
N GLU A 380 2.68 -23.84 -15.67
CA GLU A 380 1.92 -24.48 -14.58
C GLU A 380 0.77 -23.59 -14.07
N ALA A 381 0.99 -22.28 -13.98
CA ALA A 381 -0.05 -21.34 -13.61
C ALA A 381 -1.19 -21.35 -14.65
N LEU A 382 -0.85 -21.36 -15.94
CA LEU A 382 -1.82 -21.46 -17.03
C LEU A 382 -2.60 -22.78 -16.98
N GLU A 383 -1.91 -23.91 -16.87
CA GLU A 383 -2.55 -25.23 -16.80
C GLU A 383 -3.49 -25.32 -15.60
N THR A 384 -3.08 -24.82 -14.44
CA THR A 384 -3.95 -24.72 -13.25
C THR A 384 -5.21 -23.89 -13.54
N LEU A 385 -5.05 -22.68 -14.10
CA LEU A 385 -6.17 -21.77 -14.33
C LEU A 385 -7.13 -22.30 -15.40
N LYS A 386 -6.61 -22.97 -16.44
CA LYS A 386 -7.43 -23.67 -17.44
C LYS A 386 -8.17 -24.86 -16.83
N GLY A 387 -7.49 -25.67 -16.01
CA GLY A 387 -8.09 -26.81 -15.32
C GLY A 387 -9.20 -26.38 -14.36
N TRP A 388 -8.98 -25.30 -13.62
CA TRP A 388 -10.03 -24.68 -12.80
C TRP A 388 -11.20 -24.19 -13.65
N LYS A 389 -10.92 -23.48 -14.76
CA LYS A 389 -11.98 -23.04 -15.69
C LYS A 389 -12.82 -24.19 -16.24
N ALA A 390 -12.23 -25.34 -16.51
CA ALA A 390 -12.93 -26.52 -17.02
C ALA A 390 -13.81 -27.20 -15.96
N THR A 391 -13.52 -26.99 -14.67
CA THR A 391 -14.20 -27.64 -13.53
C THR A 391 -15.10 -26.70 -12.74
N ALA A 392 -15.02 -25.39 -13.01
CA ALA A 392 -15.83 -24.37 -12.35
C ALA A 392 -17.32 -24.56 -12.64
N ILE A 393 -18.11 -24.64 -11.56
CA ILE A 393 -19.57 -24.75 -11.62
C ILE A 393 -20.24 -23.37 -11.77
N GLU A 394 -19.59 -22.33 -11.24
CA GLU A 394 -20.04 -20.94 -11.32
C GLU A 394 -19.36 -20.19 -12.48
N ALA A 395 -20.05 -19.16 -13.00
CA ALA A 395 -19.49 -18.31 -14.04
C ALA A 395 -18.23 -17.61 -13.54
N LEU A 396 -17.12 -17.74 -14.30
CA LEU A 396 -15.86 -17.13 -13.93
C LEU A 396 -15.95 -15.60 -13.94
N PRO A 397 -15.34 -14.91 -12.96
CA PRO A 397 -15.20 -13.47 -12.99
C PRO A 397 -14.50 -12.97 -14.27
N SER A 398 -14.88 -11.77 -14.72
CA SER A 398 -14.33 -11.16 -15.93
C SER A 398 -12.82 -10.99 -15.84
N SER A 399 -12.31 -10.60 -14.67
CA SER A 399 -10.89 -10.52 -14.34
C SER A 399 -10.14 -11.83 -14.61
N VAL A 400 -10.64 -12.97 -14.11
CA VAL A 400 -10.04 -14.29 -14.35
C VAL A 400 -10.03 -14.64 -15.84
N SER A 401 -11.11 -14.34 -16.54
CA SER A 401 -11.20 -14.57 -17.99
C SER A 401 -10.23 -13.68 -18.77
N GLN A 402 -10.01 -12.44 -18.32
CA GLN A 402 -9.00 -11.54 -18.87
C GLN A 402 -7.58 -12.00 -18.50
N TYR A 403 -7.35 -12.53 -17.31
CA TYR A 403 -6.04 -13.05 -16.89
C TYR A 403 -5.60 -14.23 -17.74
N ILE A 404 -6.49 -15.19 -17.99
CA ILE A 404 -6.21 -16.32 -18.89
C ILE A 404 -5.88 -15.82 -20.31
N LYS A 405 -6.51 -14.74 -20.77
CA LYS A 405 -6.21 -14.12 -22.07
C LYS A 405 -4.88 -13.35 -22.08
N ALA A 406 -4.61 -12.55 -21.04
CA ALA A 406 -3.41 -11.71 -20.92
C ALA A 406 -2.13 -12.54 -20.78
N VAL A 407 -2.21 -13.64 -20.04
CA VAL A 407 -1.09 -14.58 -19.91
C VAL A 407 -0.80 -15.27 -21.25
N ARG A 408 -1.85 -15.60 -22.03
CA ARG A 408 -1.72 -16.17 -23.38
C ARG A 408 -1.02 -15.23 -24.36
N SER A 409 -1.34 -13.93 -24.34
CA SER A 409 -0.66 -12.95 -25.20
C SER A 409 0.83 -12.73 -24.84
N SER A 410 1.21 -12.94 -23.58
CA SER A 410 2.62 -12.87 -23.14
C SER A 410 3.44 -14.10 -23.58
N ASP A 411 2.80 -15.26 -23.73
CA ASP A 411 3.41 -16.48 -24.26
C ASP A 411 3.63 -16.37 -25.78
N ASP A 412 2.67 -15.77 -26.49
CA ASP A 412 2.79 -15.46 -27.92
C ASP A 412 3.89 -14.42 -28.22
N SER A 413 4.09 -13.40 -27.36
CA SER A 413 5.18 -12.42 -27.53
C SER A 413 6.56 -12.97 -27.17
N ALA A 414 6.63 -13.89 -26.18
CA ALA A 414 7.87 -14.58 -25.82
C ALA A 414 8.32 -15.57 -26.91
N ASN A 415 7.37 -16.20 -27.60
CA ASN A 415 7.66 -17.05 -28.76
C ASN A 415 8.11 -16.25 -29.99
N LEU A 416 7.54 -15.05 -30.22
CA LEU A 416 8.00 -14.17 -31.31
C LEU A 416 9.45 -13.67 -31.11
N HIS A 417 9.87 -13.43 -29.86
CA HIS A 417 11.26 -13.08 -29.54
C HIS A 417 12.25 -14.26 -29.64
N ARG A 418 11.77 -15.51 -29.54
CA ARG A 418 12.61 -16.69 -29.79
C ARG A 418 12.80 -16.98 -31.29
N GLU A 419 11.86 -16.60 -32.15
CA GLU A 419 12.01 -16.76 -33.60
C GLU A 419 12.83 -15.65 -34.29
N LEU A 420 13.09 -14.54 -33.60
CA LEU A 420 13.93 -13.44 -34.10
C LEU A 420 15.38 -13.46 -33.58
N VAL A 421 15.77 -14.52 -32.86
CA VAL A 421 17.15 -14.79 -32.44
C VAL A 421 17.54 -16.20 -32.90
N VAL A 422 17.71 -16.34 -34.22
CA VAL A 422 18.63 -17.31 -34.86
C VAL A 422 19.52 -16.53 -35.82
#